data_AF-A0A9Q0WU94-F1
#
_entry.id   AF-A0A9Q0WU94-F1
#
_cell.length_a   1.000
_cell.length_b   1.000
_cell.length_c   1.000
_cell.angle_alpha   90.00
_cell.angle_beta   90.00
_cell.angle_gamma   90.00
#
_symmetry.space_group_name_H-M   'P 1'
#
loop_
_entity.id
_entity.type
_entity.pdbx_description
1 polymer ?
#
loop_
_entity_poly.entity_id
_entity_poly.type
_entity_poly.pdbx_seq_one_letter_code
_entity_poly.pdbx_strand_id
1 'polypeptide(L)'
;MSISICNLNLSLQYILLMITLLLLKVDSRTHPGDIRVLKDLKHGLHPESIAPGSCLSSWDFSVDPCDHIFSDRFTCGFRCDWVASGFFRVTEITLDSVGYSGSLSSTTWNLPYLQTLDVADNSFYGSIPDSLSNLTRLRRLSLSMNLLSGEMPVSLVSLAHLEELYLDSNSLHGPIPSSFNSLVSLKRLEIRENNLSGEFPDLGALKDLNYLDASDNHISGEVPSTLPVSLVELSMRNNNLRGKLPVYVGDLEFLQVLDLSHNNLSGPILSVLFDHPSLQQLTLSHNNFTFLQVPGTVGLTSKLIAFDSSYNDLRGILPSFLCSMPKLSALSLENNKFTGMIPTRYALKVAVPGSNSSSLERLLLGWGSEVIGGL
;
A
#
# COMPACT_ATOMS: atom_id res chain seq x y z
N MET A 1 85.45 9.45 -3.68
CA MET A 1 84.41 8.41 -3.71
C MET A 1 83.34 8.86 -2.71
N SER A 2 82.44 9.76 -3.15
CA SER A 2 81.52 10.47 -2.26
C SER A 2 80.12 10.29 -2.81
N ILE A 3 79.57 9.10 -2.62
CA ILE A 3 78.20 8.77 -3.00
C ILE A 3 77.29 9.24 -1.85
N SER A 4 76.56 10.31 -2.15
CA SER A 4 75.17 10.58 -1.77
C SER A 4 74.69 10.08 -0.40
N ILE A 5 74.93 10.88 0.64
CA ILE A 5 74.20 10.78 1.91
C ILE A 5 72.86 11.57 1.83
N CYS A 6 72.69 12.44 0.83
CA CYS A 6 71.48 13.24 0.66
C CYS A 6 70.28 12.47 0.06
N ASN A 7 70.52 11.47 -0.82
CA ASN A 7 69.42 10.69 -1.43
C ASN A 7 68.80 9.64 -0.51
N LEU A 8 69.53 9.18 0.52
CA LEU A 8 68.99 8.20 1.47
C LEU A 8 67.91 8.82 2.37
N ASN A 9 68.04 10.11 2.70
CA ASN A 9 67.12 10.79 3.61
C ASN A 9 65.77 11.09 2.94
N LEU A 10 65.79 11.48 1.66
CA LEU A 10 64.58 11.64 0.85
C LEU A 10 63.87 10.29 0.64
N SER A 11 64.59 9.23 0.29
CA SER A 11 63.97 7.92 0.05
C SER A 11 63.37 7.34 1.34
N LEU A 12 64.02 7.54 2.50
CA LEU A 12 63.49 7.12 3.79
C LEU A 12 62.23 7.93 4.18
N GLN A 13 62.18 9.22 3.88
CA GLN A 13 60.98 10.05 4.08
C GLN A 13 59.83 9.63 3.15
N TYR A 14 60.09 9.31 1.89
CA TYR A 14 59.07 8.77 0.98
C TYR A 14 58.59 7.38 1.41
N ILE A 15 59.49 6.51 1.86
CA ILE A 15 59.14 5.19 2.38
C ILE A 15 58.34 5.33 3.68
N LEU A 16 58.73 6.23 4.58
CA LEU A 16 57.98 6.50 5.81
C LEU A 16 56.63 7.13 5.50
N LEU A 17 56.53 8.05 4.52
CA LEU A 17 55.28 8.64 4.05
C LEU A 17 54.36 7.57 3.44
N MET A 18 54.91 6.70 2.59
CA MET A 18 54.19 5.58 1.98
C MET A 18 53.76 4.54 3.03
N ILE A 19 54.61 4.25 4.03
CA ILE A 19 54.28 3.38 5.16
C ILE A 19 53.21 4.03 6.04
N THR A 20 53.27 5.35 6.30
CA THR A 20 52.20 6.06 7.02
C THR A 20 50.92 6.14 6.19
N LEU A 21 50.98 6.28 4.87
CA LEU A 21 49.82 6.21 3.96
C LEU A 21 49.23 4.79 3.87
N LEU A 22 50.08 3.76 3.98
CA LEU A 22 49.69 2.35 4.07
C LEU A 22 49.10 2.00 5.45
N LEU A 23 49.59 2.64 6.53
CA LEU A 23 49.10 2.48 7.91
C LEU A 23 47.89 3.39 8.23
N LEU A 24 47.68 4.46 7.47
CA LEU A 24 46.52 5.36 7.52
C LEU A 24 45.43 4.97 6.51
N LYS A 25 45.45 3.75 5.98
CA LYS A 25 44.22 3.16 5.47
C LYS A 25 43.29 3.01 6.68
N VAL A 26 42.48 4.04 6.91
CA VAL A 26 41.31 3.93 7.76
C VAL A 26 40.45 2.90 7.05
N ASP A 27 40.46 1.67 7.55
CA ASP A 27 39.63 0.62 7.01
C ASP A 27 38.18 1.08 7.12
N SER A 28 37.51 1.14 5.97
CA SER A 28 36.09 1.49 5.85
C SER A 28 35.31 0.62 6.83
N ARG A 29 34.59 1.25 7.76
CA ARG A 29 33.74 0.54 8.70
C ARG A 29 32.42 0.14 8.06
N THR A 30 32.00 0.85 7.02
CA THR A 30 30.89 0.43 6.17
C THR A 30 31.31 -0.75 5.30
N HIS A 31 30.45 -1.76 5.20
CA HIS A 31 30.71 -2.92 4.35
C HIS A 31 30.86 -2.50 2.86
N PRO A 32 31.94 -2.90 2.15
CA PRO A 32 32.21 -2.42 0.79
C PRO A 32 31.15 -2.79 -0.27
N GLY A 33 30.40 -3.87 -0.04
CA GLY A 33 29.24 -4.22 -0.87
C GLY A 33 28.15 -3.17 -0.80
N ASP A 34 27.89 -2.65 0.40
CA ASP A 34 26.81 -1.70 0.63
C ASP A 34 27.17 -0.32 0.04
N ILE A 35 28.43 0.10 0.18
CA ILE A 35 28.96 1.32 -0.47
C ILE A 35 28.79 1.27 -1.99
N ARG A 36 29.04 0.10 -2.61
CA ARG A 36 28.86 -0.07 -4.06
C ARG A 36 27.40 0.13 -4.45
N VAL A 37 26.45 -0.47 -3.73
CA VAL A 37 25.02 -0.28 -4.02
C VAL A 37 24.59 1.18 -3.84
N LEU A 38 25.05 1.87 -2.80
CA LEU A 38 24.76 3.30 -2.61
C LEU A 38 25.33 4.17 -3.76
N LYS A 39 26.53 3.85 -4.25
CA LYS A 39 27.12 4.50 -5.42
C LYS A 39 26.32 4.22 -6.69
N ASP A 40 25.94 2.98 -6.92
CA ASP A 40 25.16 2.57 -8.10
C ASP A 40 23.79 3.26 -8.10
N LEU A 41 23.13 3.37 -6.94
CA LEU A 41 21.89 4.11 -6.77
C LEU A 41 22.08 5.58 -7.15
N LYS A 42 23.09 6.28 -6.59
CA LYS A 42 23.34 7.69 -6.90
C LYS A 42 23.71 7.92 -8.37
N HIS A 43 24.56 7.07 -8.95
CA HIS A 43 24.96 7.18 -10.36
C HIS A 43 23.86 6.78 -11.34
N GLY A 44 22.88 5.98 -10.89
CA GLY A 44 21.72 5.56 -11.66
C GLY A 44 20.66 6.65 -11.87
N LEU A 45 20.74 7.73 -11.10
CA LEU A 45 19.83 8.87 -11.20
C LEU A 45 20.30 9.86 -12.26
N HIS A 46 19.32 10.52 -12.89
CA HIS A 46 19.56 11.66 -13.75
C HIS A 46 20.18 12.80 -12.94
N PRO A 47 21.36 13.32 -13.33
CA PRO A 47 22.05 14.36 -12.55
C PRO A 47 21.20 15.62 -12.31
N GLU A 48 20.36 15.99 -13.26
CA GLU A 48 19.46 17.16 -13.15
C GLU A 48 18.34 16.96 -12.13
N SER A 49 18.01 15.72 -11.77
CA SER A 49 17.01 15.41 -10.73
C SER A 49 17.56 15.50 -9.31
N ILE A 50 18.88 15.62 -9.15
CA ILE A 50 19.52 15.74 -7.83
C ILE A 50 19.61 17.24 -7.48
N ALA A 51 18.53 17.76 -6.91
CA ALA A 51 18.45 19.17 -6.53
C ALA A 51 19.48 19.54 -5.42
N PRO A 52 20.09 20.74 -5.46
CA PRO A 52 20.95 21.20 -4.38
C PRO A 52 20.23 21.20 -3.02
N GLY A 53 20.84 20.59 -2.00
CA GLY A 53 20.27 20.49 -0.66
C GLY A 53 19.44 19.23 -0.41
N SER A 54 19.17 18.42 -1.43
CA SER A 54 18.54 17.11 -1.28
C SER A 54 19.47 16.10 -0.57
N CYS A 55 18.92 15.00 -0.05
CA CYS A 55 19.72 13.97 0.62
C CYS A 55 20.86 13.46 -0.27
N LEU A 56 20.55 13.06 -1.50
CA LEU A 56 21.53 12.51 -2.45
C LEU A 56 22.55 13.55 -2.92
N SER A 57 22.20 14.85 -2.92
CA SER A 57 23.15 15.91 -3.26
C SER A 57 24.33 15.96 -2.26
N SER A 58 24.06 15.63 -0.99
CA SER A 58 25.09 15.61 0.05
C SER A 58 26.06 14.44 -0.05
N TRP A 59 25.61 13.28 -0.55
CA TRP A 59 26.36 12.01 -0.49
C TRP A 59 27.75 12.12 -1.12
N ASP A 60 28.78 12.20 -0.28
CA ASP A 60 30.17 12.28 -0.69
C ASP A 60 30.93 11.01 -0.28
N PHE A 61 31.16 10.15 -1.26
CA PHE A 61 31.88 8.90 -1.06
C PHE A 61 33.42 9.05 -0.98
N SER A 62 33.94 10.27 -0.79
CA SER A 62 35.32 10.50 -0.36
C SER A 62 35.54 10.11 1.12
N VAL A 63 34.47 10.01 1.91
CA VAL A 63 34.46 9.56 3.30
C VAL A 63 33.64 8.27 3.48
N ASP A 64 33.82 7.59 4.60
CA ASP A 64 33.01 6.40 4.95
C ASP A 64 31.55 6.81 5.25
N PRO A 65 30.54 6.22 4.56
CA PRO A 65 29.15 6.62 4.69
C PRO A 65 28.57 6.43 6.10
N CYS A 66 28.81 5.29 6.75
CA CYS A 66 28.22 4.97 8.04
C CYS A 66 28.94 5.66 9.22
N ASP A 67 30.20 6.09 9.05
CA ASP A 67 30.90 6.91 10.06
C ASP A 67 30.50 8.40 10.01
N HIS A 68 29.90 8.86 8.91
CA HIS A 68 29.58 10.27 8.67
C HIS A 68 28.08 10.52 8.44
N ILE A 69 27.21 9.60 8.90
CA ILE A 69 25.76 9.81 8.82
C ILE A 69 25.38 11.07 9.59
N PHE A 70 24.51 11.88 9.00
CA PHE A 70 24.04 13.16 9.51
C PHE A 70 25.13 14.24 9.58
N SER A 71 26.14 14.14 8.71
CA SER A 71 27.13 15.19 8.46
C SER A 71 26.79 16.00 7.20
N ASP A 72 27.60 17.01 6.90
CA ASP A 72 27.55 17.75 5.63
C ASP A 72 27.92 16.87 4.41
N ARG A 73 28.49 15.68 4.62
CA ARG A 73 28.84 14.69 3.58
C ARG A 73 27.74 13.62 3.38
N PHE A 74 26.84 13.47 4.33
CA PHE A 74 25.70 12.55 4.28
C PHE A 74 24.60 13.08 5.20
N THR A 75 23.78 14.01 4.72
CA THR A 75 22.79 14.70 5.56
C THR A 75 21.61 13.80 5.91
N CYS A 76 21.20 12.94 4.99
CA CYS A 76 20.09 12.00 5.11
C CYS A 76 20.14 10.93 4.01
N GLY A 77 19.15 10.03 3.96
CA GLY A 77 18.98 9.08 2.87
C GLY A 77 19.13 7.60 3.27
N PHE A 78 19.85 7.30 4.35
CA PHE A 78 20.01 5.93 4.83
C PHE A 78 20.40 5.85 6.31
N ARG A 79 20.19 4.68 6.92
CA ARG A 79 20.70 4.31 8.25
C ARG A 79 21.64 3.11 8.12
N CYS A 80 22.67 3.10 8.96
CA CYS A 80 23.49 1.91 9.14
C CYS A 80 23.43 1.40 10.57
N ASP A 81 23.44 0.08 10.73
CA ASP A 81 23.52 -0.57 12.03
C ASP A 81 24.75 -1.48 12.09
N TRP A 82 25.33 -1.58 13.28
CA TRP A 82 26.43 -2.50 13.54
C TRP A 82 25.91 -3.94 13.57
N VAL A 83 26.56 -4.83 12.84
CA VAL A 83 26.22 -6.26 12.85
C VAL A 83 27.39 -7.10 13.32
N ALA A 84 27.12 -8.30 13.83
CA ALA A 84 28.10 -9.19 14.44
C ALA A 84 29.30 -9.57 13.52
N SER A 85 29.23 -9.28 12.22
CA SER A 85 30.33 -9.49 11.27
C SER A 85 31.45 -8.43 11.31
N GLY A 86 31.34 -7.41 12.16
CA GLY A 86 32.39 -6.40 12.37
C GLY A 86 32.37 -5.20 11.40
N PHE A 87 31.31 -5.05 10.61
CA PHE A 87 31.08 -3.90 9.74
C PHE A 87 29.72 -3.26 10.05
N PHE A 88 29.58 -1.97 9.78
CA PHE A 88 28.27 -1.33 9.63
C PHE A 88 27.64 -1.78 8.32
N ARG A 89 26.33 -2.06 8.38
CA ARG A 89 25.51 -2.45 7.23
C ARG A 89 24.38 -1.47 7.05
N VAL A 90 24.01 -1.19 5.81
CA VAL A 90 22.84 -0.35 5.50
C VAL A 90 21.58 -1.15 5.84
N THR A 91 20.77 -0.60 6.74
CA THR A 91 19.52 -1.23 7.21
C THR A 91 18.28 -0.48 6.76
N GLU A 92 18.42 0.77 6.34
CA GLU A 92 17.34 1.59 5.82
C GLU A 92 17.87 2.49 4.72
N ILE A 93 17.11 2.61 3.63
CA ILE A 93 17.27 3.65 2.62
C ILE A 93 15.91 4.35 2.53
N THR A 94 15.90 5.66 2.77
CA THR A 94 14.70 6.51 2.72
C THR A 94 15.09 7.81 2.05
N LEU A 95 14.66 7.99 0.80
CA LEU A 95 14.94 9.19 0.02
C LEU A 95 13.86 10.24 0.26
N ASP A 96 14.24 11.51 0.18
CA ASP A 96 13.34 12.65 0.21
C ASP A 96 12.54 12.79 -1.10
N SER A 97 11.37 13.41 -1.01
CA SER A 97 10.43 13.59 -2.11
C SER A 97 10.73 14.86 -2.90
N VAL A 98 11.83 14.84 -3.65
CA VAL A 98 12.33 16.01 -4.41
C VAL A 98 12.31 15.80 -5.93
N GLY A 99 11.71 14.71 -6.39
CA GLY A 99 11.58 14.40 -7.81
C GLY A 99 12.80 13.71 -8.41
N TYR A 100 13.50 12.88 -7.64
CA TYR A 100 14.57 12.03 -8.17
C TYR A 100 14.07 11.22 -9.36
N SER A 101 14.81 11.23 -10.45
CA SER A 101 14.44 10.51 -11.67
C SER A 101 15.57 9.58 -12.08
N GLY A 102 15.22 8.37 -12.49
CA GLY A 102 16.15 7.32 -12.86
C GLY A 102 15.43 5.97 -12.88
N SER A 103 16.12 4.93 -13.32
CA SER A 103 15.56 3.58 -13.30
C SER A 103 16.11 2.78 -12.13
N LEU A 104 15.25 2.14 -11.34
CA LEU A 104 15.69 1.23 -10.28
C LEU A 104 16.51 0.05 -10.82
N SER A 105 16.33 -0.29 -12.10
CA SER A 105 17.08 -1.33 -12.80
C SER A 105 18.55 -0.98 -13.06
N SER A 106 18.96 0.29 -12.90
CA SER A 106 20.37 0.68 -12.97
C SER A 106 21.19 0.18 -11.79
N THR A 107 20.52 -0.22 -10.70
CA THR A 107 21.14 -0.65 -9.45
C THR A 107 21.02 -2.15 -9.31
N THR A 108 22.14 -2.83 -9.04
CA THR A 108 22.11 -4.24 -8.65
C THR A 108 21.87 -4.33 -7.15
N TRP A 109 20.61 -4.43 -6.75
CA TRP A 109 20.23 -4.50 -5.35
C TRP A 109 20.83 -5.73 -4.66
N ASN A 110 21.72 -5.49 -3.70
CA ASN A 110 22.34 -6.54 -2.88
C ASN A 110 22.72 -5.97 -1.50
N LEU A 111 21.69 -5.65 -0.70
CA LEU A 111 21.81 -5.17 0.67
C LEU A 111 21.12 -6.16 1.62
N PRO A 112 21.80 -7.26 2.02
CA PRO A 112 21.18 -8.37 2.74
C PRO A 112 20.74 -8.04 4.18
N TYR A 113 21.05 -6.83 4.68
CA TYR A 113 20.62 -6.33 5.98
C TYR A 113 19.56 -5.23 5.88
N LEU A 114 19.18 -4.83 4.67
CA LEU A 114 18.17 -3.80 4.45
C LEU A 114 16.81 -4.29 4.96
N GLN A 115 16.19 -3.48 5.81
CA GLN A 115 14.86 -3.71 6.39
C GLN A 115 13.82 -2.75 5.80
N THR A 116 14.25 -1.56 5.38
CA THR A 116 13.37 -0.55 4.79
C THR A 116 14.00 0.00 3.52
N LEU A 117 13.24 -0.04 2.42
CA LEU A 117 13.53 0.70 1.21
C LEU A 117 12.32 1.59 0.91
N ASP A 118 12.50 2.90 1.02
CA ASP A 118 11.48 3.90 0.74
C ASP A 118 12.04 4.94 -0.24
N VAL A 119 11.50 4.91 -1.45
CA VAL A 119 11.83 5.86 -2.52
C VAL A 119 10.56 6.48 -3.09
N ALA A 120 9.49 6.50 -2.29
CA ALA A 120 8.19 7.01 -2.69
C ALA A 120 8.22 8.51 -3.02
N ASP A 121 7.19 8.95 -3.75
CA ASP A 121 6.95 10.35 -4.11
C ASP A 121 8.15 10.98 -4.83
N ASN A 122 8.52 10.34 -5.94
CA ASN A 122 9.63 10.72 -6.80
C ASN A 122 9.27 10.45 -8.27
N SER A 123 10.25 10.44 -9.17
CA SER A 123 10.05 10.23 -10.61
C SER A 123 10.85 9.03 -11.12
N PHE A 124 10.96 7.97 -10.32
CA PHE A 124 11.57 6.70 -10.73
C PHE A 124 10.71 6.03 -11.80
N TYR A 125 11.33 5.52 -12.86
CA TYR A 125 10.64 4.96 -14.02
C TYR A 125 11.23 3.63 -14.48
N GLY A 126 10.54 2.97 -15.43
CA GLY A 126 10.88 1.64 -15.91
C GLY A 126 10.33 0.55 -14.98
N SER A 127 10.86 -0.67 -15.08
CA SER A 127 10.37 -1.80 -14.30
C SER A 127 10.94 -1.88 -12.89
N ILE A 128 10.16 -2.47 -11.98
CA ILE A 128 10.65 -2.95 -10.69
C ILE A 128 11.65 -4.09 -10.98
N PRO A 129 12.93 -3.96 -10.61
CA PRO A 129 13.94 -4.95 -10.97
C PRO A 129 13.87 -6.20 -10.09
N ASP A 130 14.10 -7.37 -10.69
CA ASP A 130 14.16 -8.65 -9.97
C ASP A 130 15.21 -8.69 -8.87
N SER A 131 16.28 -7.88 -8.98
CA SER A 131 17.34 -7.82 -7.97
C SER A 131 16.85 -7.33 -6.60
N LEU A 132 15.68 -6.66 -6.52
CA LEU A 132 15.06 -6.34 -5.23
C LEU A 132 14.75 -7.59 -4.39
N SER A 133 14.56 -8.75 -5.04
CA SER A 133 14.38 -10.04 -4.34
C SER A 133 15.58 -10.48 -3.51
N ASN A 134 16.77 -9.89 -3.73
CA ASN A 134 17.97 -10.15 -2.92
C ASN A 134 17.92 -9.51 -1.52
N LEU A 135 16.96 -8.60 -1.28
CA LEU A 135 16.80 -7.88 -0.02
C LEU A 135 16.05 -8.75 1.01
N THR A 136 16.56 -9.94 1.29
CA THR A 136 15.82 -11.01 2.01
C THR A 136 15.38 -10.66 3.44
N ARG A 137 15.88 -9.56 4.03
CA ARG A 137 15.46 -9.04 5.35
C ARG A 137 14.52 -7.84 5.27
N LEU A 138 14.09 -7.47 4.08
CA LEU A 138 13.21 -6.33 3.85
C LEU A 138 11.87 -6.57 4.53
N ARG A 139 11.46 -5.60 5.35
CA ARG A 139 10.17 -5.55 6.03
C ARG A 139 9.24 -4.51 5.40
N ARG A 140 9.80 -3.44 4.85
CA ARG A 140 9.04 -2.37 4.18
C ARG A 140 9.64 -2.06 2.82
N LEU A 141 8.83 -2.19 1.77
CA LEU A 141 9.13 -1.74 0.42
C LEU A 141 8.10 -0.70 -0.01
N SER A 142 8.55 0.53 -0.18
CA SER A 142 7.73 1.67 -0.58
C SER A 142 8.26 2.26 -1.87
N LEU A 143 7.53 2.01 -2.96
CA LEU A 143 7.79 2.52 -4.31
C LEU A 143 6.62 3.39 -4.81
N SER A 144 5.74 3.83 -3.92
CA SER A 144 4.51 4.54 -4.26
C SER A 144 4.77 5.91 -4.89
N MET A 145 3.79 6.44 -5.61
CA MET A 145 3.86 7.77 -6.23
C MET A 145 5.14 7.95 -7.07
N ASN A 146 5.30 7.09 -8.07
CA ASN A 146 6.40 7.11 -9.02
C ASN A 146 5.87 6.89 -10.45
N LEU A 147 6.78 6.74 -11.41
CA LEU A 147 6.47 6.49 -12.82
C LEU A 147 6.85 5.04 -13.22
N LEU A 148 6.81 4.11 -12.27
CA LEU A 148 7.17 2.71 -12.53
C LEU A 148 6.14 2.06 -13.45
N SER A 149 6.61 1.18 -14.31
CA SER A 149 5.81 0.52 -15.36
C SER A 149 6.21 -0.95 -15.49
N GLY A 150 5.52 -1.71 -16.33
CA GLY A 150 5.77 -3.15 -16.46
C GLY A 150 4.97 -3.98 -15.45
N GLU A 151 5.27 -5.27 -15.41
CA GLU A 151 4.58 -6.21 -14.52
C GLU A 151 5.21 -6.22 -13.11
N MET A 152 4.41 -6.59 -12.10
CA MET A 152 4.93 -6.86 -10.78
C MET A 152 5.80 -8.13 -10.80
N PRO A 153 7.08 -8.04 -10.38
CA PRO A 153 7.98 -9.16 -10.50
C PRO A 153 7.61 -10.27 -9.52
N VAL A 154 7.44 -11.49 -10.06
CA VAL A 154 7.16 -12.71 -9.27
C VAL A 154 8.25 -12.95 -8.24
N SER A 155 9.49 -12.50 -8.50
CA SER A 155 10.65 -12.66 -7.63
C SER A 155 10.51 -11.99 -6.26
N LEU A 156 9.62 -10.99 -6.09
CA LEU A 156 9.32 -10.37 -4.79
C LEU A 156 8.81 -11.37 -3.75
N VAL A 157 8.31 -12.52 -4.19
CA VAL A 157 7.94 -13.64 -3.34
C VAL A 157 9.07 -14.12 -2.41
N SER A 158 10.33 -13.85 -2.79
CA SER A 158 11.52 -14.21 -2.00
C SER A 158 11.66 -13.39 -0.72
N LEU A 159 10.93 -12.27 -0.60
CA LEU A 159 10.95 -11.37 0.54
C LEU A 159 10.06 -11.89 1.67
N ALA A 160 10.42 -13.04 2.25
CA ALA A 160 9.59 -13.76 3.23
C ALA A 160 9.28 -12.96 4.52
N HIS A 161 10.06 -11.91 4.81
CA HIS A 161 9.88 -11.02 5.95
C HIS A 161 9.16 -9.71 5.61
N LEU A 162 8.68 -9.54 4.37
CA LEU A 162 8.00 -8.32 3.96
C LEU A 162 6.67 -8.18 4.70
N GLU A 163 6.53 -7.06 5.39
CA GLU A 163 5.35 -6.70 6.20
C GLU A 163 4.52 -5.62 5.51
N GLU A 164 5.16 -4.71 4.78
CA GLU A 164 4.48 -3.60 4.10
C GLU A 164 4.99 -3.48 2.66
N LEU A 165 4.05 -3.51 1.71
CA LEU A 165 4.31 -3.34 0.28
C LEU A 165 3.42 -2.22 -0.28
N TYR A 166 4.04 -1.11 -0.65
CA TYR A 166 3.39 0.04 -1.28
C TYR A 166 3.89 0.20 -2.72
N LEU A 167 3.00 -0.02 -3.68
CA LEU A 167 3.22 0.13 -5.11
C LEU A 167 2.18 1.06 -5.74
N ASP A 168 1.41 1.77 -4.93
CA ASP A 168 0.31 2.62 -5.37
C ASP A 168 0.77 3.83 -6.18
N SER A 169 -0.15 4.37 -7.00
CA SER A 169 0.09 5.56 -7.84
C SER A 169 1.33 5.39 -8.73
N ASN A 170 1.29 4.36 -9.58
CA ASN A 170 2.30 4.04 -10.60
C ASN A 170 1.60 3.67 -11.92
N SER A 171 2.35 3.14 -12.89
CA SER A 171 1.84 2.64 -14.18
C SER A 171 2.07 1.12 -14.34
N LEU A 172 2.05 0.36 -13.24
CA LEU A 172 2.21 -1.09 -13.27
C LEU A 172 1.02 -1.75 -13.96
N HIS A 173 1.27 -2.82 -14.71
CA HIS A 173 0.23 -3.52 -15.48
C HIS A 173 0.35 -5.04 -15.38
N GLY A 174 -0.54 -5.75 -16.07
CA GLY A 174 -0.60 -7.22 -16.00
C GLY A 174 -1.30 -7.72 -14.73
N PRO A 175 -1.27 -9.04 -14.48
CA PRO A 175 -1.95 -9.64 -13.33
C PRO A 175 -1.16 -9.47 -12.03
N ILE A 176 -1.89 -9.50 -10.91
CA ILE A 176 -1.26 -9.63 -9.59
C ILE A 176 -0.75 -11.08 -9.46
N PRO A 177 0.54 -11.31 -9.17
CA PRO A 177 1.07 -12.67 -9.08
C PRO A 177 0.38 -13.49 -7.99
N SER A 178 -0.17 -14.65 -8.34
CA SER A 178 -0.80 -15.55 -7.34
C SER A 178 0.19 -16.09 -6.30
N SER A 179 1.49 -16.06 -6.62
CA SER A 179 2.57 -16.38 -5.67
C SER A 179 2.65 -15.42 -4.49
N PHE A 180 2.04 -14.23 -4.56
CA PHE A 180 2.01 -13.28 -3.44
C PHE A 180 1.28 -13.85 -2.22
N ASN A 181 0.47 -14.91 -2.38
CA ASN A 181 -0.11 -15.68 -1.27
C ASN A 181 0.94 -16.35 -0.35
N SER A 182 2.23 -16.33 -0.71
CA SER A 182 3.32 -16.84 0.14
C SER A 182 4.11 -15.76 0.90
N LEU A 183 3.73 -14.48 0.75
CA LEU A 183 4.25 -13.38 1.57
C LEU A 183 3.61 -13.39 2.97
N VAL A 184 3.77 -14.48 3.71
CA VAL A 184 3.00 -14.79 4.94
C VAL A 184 3.14 -13.76 6.06
N SER A 185 4.18 -12.92 6.02
CA SER A 185 4.41 -11.83 7.00
C SER A 185 3.70 -10.53 6.61
N LEU A 186 3.06 -10.45 5.44
CA LEU A 186 2.52 -9.22 4.88
C LEU A 186 1.30 -8.75 5.69
N LYS A 187 1.37 -7.49 6.13
CA LYS A 187 0.36 -6.81 6.95
C LYS A 187 -0.41 -5.75 6.18
N ARG A 188 0.22 -5.15 5.18
CA ARG A 188 -0.35 -4.09 4.35
C ARG A 188 0.09 -4.25 2.89
N LEU A 189 -0.89 -4.24 1.99
CA LEU A 189 -0.69 -4.26 0.54
C LEU A 189 -1.45 -3.10 -0.09
N GLU A 190 -0.72 -2.15 -0.68
CA GLU A 190 -1.29 -1.01 -1.40
C GLU A 190 -0.82 -1.03 -2.85
N ILE A 191 -1.76 -1.26 -3.76
CA ILE A 191 -1.53 -1.36 -5.22
C ILE A 191 -2.53 -0.49 -6.01
N ARG A 192 -3.20 0.44 -5.31
CA ARG A 192 -4.19 1.35 -5.90
C ARG A 192 -3.59 2.24 -6.99
N GLU A 193 -4.43 2.78 -7.86
CA GLU A 193 -4.02 3.72 -8.92
C GLU A 193 -2.87 3.18 -9.78
N ASN A 194 -3.13 2.04 -10.43
CA ASN A 194 -2.24 1.42 -11.41
C ASN A 194 -3.06 0.95 -12.62
N ASN A 195 -2.43 0.21 -13.53
CA ASN A 195 -3.06 -0.40 -14.70
C ASN A 195 -3.15 -1.94 -14.57
N LEU A 196 -3.28 -2.45 -13.33
CA LEU A 196 -3.34 -3.88 -13.05
C LEU A 196 -4.63 -4.50 -13.62
N SER A 197 -4.55 -5.73 -14.11
CA SER A 197 -5.62 -6.40 -14.85
C SER A 197 -5.70 -7.89 -14.51
N GLY A 198 -6.63 -8.62 -15.13
CA GLY A 198 -6.84 -10.03 -14.82
C GLY A 198 -7.66 -10.22 -13.55
N GLU A 199 -7.71 -11.45 -13.03
CA GLU A 199 -8.45 -11.77 -11.80
C GLU A 199 -7.59 -11.50 -10.56
N PHE A 200 -8.24 -11.08 -9.48
CA PHE A 200 -7.53 -10.91 -8.21
C PHE A 200 -7.19 -12.28 -7.60
N PRO A 201 -5.93 -12.52 -7.18
CA PRO A 201 -5.50 -13.83 -6.72
C PRO A 201 -6.05 -14.18 -5.33
N ASP A 202 -6.08 -15.47 -5.02
CA ASP A 202 -6.33 -15.95 -3.66
C ASP A 202 -5.18 -15.53 -2.73
N LEU A 203 -5.50 -14.74 -1.70
CA LEU A 203 -4.57 -14.30 -0.66
C LEU A 203 -4.94 -14.84 0.74
N GLY A 204 -5.76 -15.89 0.81
CA GLY A 204 -6.28 -16.45 2.05
C GLY A 204 -5.21 -17.01 3.00
N ALA A 205 -3.98 -17.25 2.54
CA ALA A 205 -2.88 -17.70 3.40
C ALA A 205 -2.18 -16.56 4.16
N LEU A 206 -2.45 -15.29 3.80
CA LEU A 206 -1.83 -14.11 4.41
C LEU A 206 -2.48 -13.73 5.74
N LYS A 207 -2.27 -14.56 6.77
CA LYS A 207 -2.98 -14.47 8.07
C LYS A 207 -2.73 -13.21 8.89
N ASP A 208 -1.77 -12.38 8.49
CA ASP A 208 -1.46 -11.11 9.16
C ASP A 208 -1.87 -9.89 8.30
N LEU A 209 -2.44 -10.09 7.11
CA LEU A 209 -2.83 -8.99 6.21
C LEU A 209 -4.07 -8.28 6.75
N ASN A 210 -3.89 -7.04 7.19
CA ASN A 210 -4.94 -6.24 7.83
C ASN A 210 -5.50 -5.18 6.89
N TYR A 211 -4.68 -4.71 5.93
CA TYR A 211 -5.04 -3.64 5.01
C TYR A 211 -4.74 -4.05 3.57
N LEU A 212 -5.76 -3.98 2.73
CA LEU A 212 -5.64 -4.27 1.30
C LEU A 212 -6.39 -3.19 0.50
N ASP A 213 -5.65 -2.42 -0.28
CA ASP A 213 -6.21 -1.47 -1.24
C ASP A 213 -5.71 -1.79 -2.67
N ALA A 214 -6.67 -2.22 -3.51
CA ALA A 214 -6.48 -2.50 -4.92
C ALA A 214 -7.38 -1.63 -5.82
N SER A 215 -7.79 -0.46 -5.31
CA SER A 215 -8.69 0.46 -5.99
C SER A 215 -8.08 1.05 -7.26
N ASP A 216 -8.91 1.60 -8.15
CA ASP A 216 -8.47 2.37 -9.32
C ASP A 216 -7.50 1.58 -10.21
N ASN A 217 -7.96 0.42 -10.66
CA ASN A 217 -7.26 -0.50 -11.55
C ASN A 217 -8.25 -1.09 -12.59
N HIS A 218 -7.80 -2.07 -13.38
CA HIS A 218 -8.63 -2.80 -14.35
C HIS A 218 -8.88 -4.25 -13.92
N ILE A 219 -8.87 -4.53 -12.61
CA ILE A 219 -9.06 -5.88 -12.06
C ILE A 219 -10.45 -6.37 -12.44
N SER A 220 -10.53 -7.61 -12.91
CA SER A 220 -11.71 -8.23 -13.48
C SER A 220 -12.03 -9.55 -12.78
N GLY A 221 -13.05 -10.26 -13.25
CA GLY A 221 -13.50 -11.50 -12.61
C GLY A 221 -14.45 -11.22 -11.45
N GLU A 222 -14.60 -12.19 -10.56
CA GLU A 222 -15.45 -12.06 -9.37
C GLU A 222 -14.65 -11.52 -8.17
N VAL A 223 -15.34 -11.08 -7.13
CA VAL A 223 -14.69 -10.88 -5.83
C VAL A 223 -14.08 -12.24 -5.40
N PRO A 224 -12.78 -12.30 -5.03
CA PRO A 224 -12.09 -13.57 -4.72
C PRO A 224 -12.89 -14.41 -3.75
N SER A 225 -12.96 -15.74 -3.92
CA SER A 225 -13.71 -16.60 -2.99
C SER A 225 -13.01 -16.80 -1.63
N THR A 226 -11.78 -16.32 -1.51
CA THR A 226 -10.90 -16.46 -0.36
C THR A 226 -10.12 -15.17 -0.17
N LEU A 227 -10.32 -14.55 0.99
CA LEU A 227 -9.57 -13.38 1.44
C LEU A 227 -8.93 -13.69 2.80
N PRO A 228 -7.85 -12.98 3.15
CA PRO A 228 -7.23 -13.15 4.45
C PRO A 228 -8.20 -12.83 5.59
N VAL A 229 -8.32 -13.76 6.54
CA VAL A 229 -9.25 -13.68 7.69
C VAL A 229 -8.94 -12.54 8.66
N SER A 230 -7.73 -11.99 8.60
CA SER A 230 -7.24 -10.87 9.41
C SER A 230 -7.64 -9.49 8.88
N LEU A 231 -8.25 -9.41 7.68
CA LEU A 231 -8.56 -8.12 7.06
C LEU A 231 -9.43 -7.25 7.95
N VAL A 232 -8.98 -6.01 8.12
CA VAL A 232 -9.71 -4.92 8.79
C VAL A 232 -10.29 -3.96 7.74
N GLU A 233 -9.55 -3.73 6.66
CA GLU A 233 -9.95 -2.86 5.57
C GLU A 233 -9.66 -3.52 4.22
N LEU A 234 -10.70 -3.54 3.38
CA LEU A 234 -10.64 -3.98 2.00
C LEU A 234 -11.25 -2.92 1.09
N SER A 235 -10.45 -2.39 0.18
CA SER A 235 -10.94 -1.56 -0.92
C SER A 235 -10.55 -2.16 -2.27
N MET A 236 -11.55 -2.36 -3.12
CA MET A 236 -11.38 -2.72 -4.54
C MET A 236 -12.24 -1.80 -5.41
N ARG A 237 -12.42 -0.55 -4.97
CA ARG A 237 -13.21 0.47 -5.65
C ARG A 237 -12.69 0.71 -7.07
N ASN A 238 -13.58 1.07 -7.99
CA ASN A 238 -13.21 1.51 -9.34
C ASN A 238 -12.37 0.48 -10.08
N ASN A 239 -12.98 -0.69 -10.29
CA ASN A 239 -12.43 -1.83 -11.03
C ASN A 239 -13.52 -2.42 -11.95
N ASN A 240 -13.21 -3.53 -12.61
CA ASN A 240 -14.11 -4.26 -13.50
C ASN A 240 -14.67 -5.54 -12.86
N LEU A 241 -14.79 -5.59 -11.53
CA LEU A 241 -15.31 -6.77 -10.82
C LEU A 241 -16.78 -7.00 -11.19
N ARG A 242 -17.15 -8.26 -11.36
CA ARG A 242 -18.50 -8.70 -11.75
C ARG A 242 -18.98 -9.85 -10.87
N GLY A 243 -20.14 -10.40 -11.18
CA GLY A 243 -20.71 -11.53 -10.44
C GLY A 243 -21.46 -11.06 -9.20
N LYS A 244 -21.49 -11.88 -8.16
CA LYS A 244 -22.23 -11.63 -6.92
C LYS A 244 -21.27 -11.40 -5.76
N LEU A 245 -21.74 -10.72 -4.71
CA LEU A 245 -21.02 -10.68 -3.45
C LEU A 245 -20.97 -12.09 -2.83
N PRO A 246 -19.79 -12.59 -2.48
CA PRO A 246 -19.63 -13.93 -1.94
C PRO A 246 -19.99 -13.97 -0.44
N VAL A 247 -20.55 -15.10 0.00
CA VAL A 247 -21.08 -15.25 1.38
C VAL A 247 -19.96 -15.20 2.43
N TYR A 248 -18.74 -15.66 2.10
CA TYR A 248 -17.63 -15.74 3.05
C TYR A 248 -17.17 -14.37 3.57
N VAL A 249 -17.52 -13.26 2.92
CA VAL A 249 -17.25 -11.90 3.46
C VAL A 249 -17.89 -11.74 4.83
N GLY A 250 -18.96 -12.49 5.11
CA GLY A 250 -19.58 -12.62 6.43
C GLY A 250 -18.69 -13.22 7.52
N ASP A 251 -17.68 -14.00 7.14
CA ASP A 251 -16.79 -14.75 8.04
C ASP A 251 -15.52 -13.96 8.40
N LEU A 252 -15.32 -12.76 7.81
CA LEU A 252 -14.17 -11.91 8.06
C LEU A 252 -14.36 -11.11 9.35
N GLU A 253 -14.23 -11.79 10.49
CA GLU A 253 -14.62 -11.25 11.81
C GLU A 253 -14.00 -9.89 12.18
N PHE A 254 -12.84 -9.54 11.61
CA PHE A 254 -12.15 -8.27 11.88
C PHE A 254 -12.48 -7.16 10.88
N LEU A 255 -13.23 -7.44 9.82
CA LEU A 255 -13.50 -6.49 8.74
C LEU A 255 -14.38 -5.35 9.24
N GLN A 256 -13.86 -4.13 9.11
CA GLN A 256 -14.49 -2.88 9.54
C GLN A 256 -14.89 -2.01 8.34
N VAL A 257 -14.08 -2.01 7.29
CA VAL A 257 -14.30 -1.18 6.09
C VAL A 257 -14.30 -2.07 4.86
N LEU A 258 -15.38 -2.01 4.09
CA LEU A 258 -15.52 -2.67 2.80
C LEU A 258 -15.99 -1.66 1.74
N ASP A 259 -15.13 -1.38 0.76
CA ASP A 259 -15.47 -0.56 -0.42
C ASP A 259 -15.30 -1.37 -1.71
N LEU A 260 -16.42 -1.64 -2.36
CA LEU A 260 -16.51 -2.30 -3.66
C LEU A 260 -17.26 -1.41 -4.67
N SER A 261 -17.32 -0.10 -4.42
CA SER A 261 -18.03 0.84 -5.28
C SER A 261 -17.38 0.95 -6.67
N HIS A 262 -18.14 1.44 -7.64
CA HIS A 262 -17.66 1.62 -9.02
C HIS A 262 -17.13 0.30 -9.60
N ASN A 263 -17.97 -0.71 -9.59
CA ASN A 263 -17.71 -2.01 -10.20
C ASN A 263 -18.96 -2.44 -10.98
N ASN A 264 -18.96 -3.67 -11.50
CA ASN A 264 -20.06 -4.25 -12.25
C ASN A 264 -20.70 -5.43 -11.47
N LEU A 265 -20.69 -5.36 -10.13
CA LEU A 265 -21.25 -6.39 -9.24
C LEU A 265 -22.77 -6.37 -9.29
N SER A 266 -23.38 -7.55 -9.12
CA SER A 266 -24.81 -7.75 -9.36
C SER A 266 -25.45 -8.69 -8.34
N GLY A 267 -26.76 -8.86 -8.45
CA GLY A 267 -27.53 -9.75 -7.58
C GLY A 267 -27.91 -9.11 -6.24
N PRO A 268 -28.12 -9.90 -5.18
CA PRO A 268 -28.44 -9.38 -3.85
C PRO A 268 -27.25 -8.79 -3.11
N ILE A 269 -27.53 -7.77 -2.29
CA ILE A 269 -26.71 -7.47 -1.11
C ILE A 269 -27.17 -8.41 0.01
N LEU A 270 -26.25 -9.27 0.47
CA LEU A 270 -26.54 -10.37 1.39
C LEU A 270 -26.81 -9.88 2.82
N SER A 271 -27.71 -10.57 3.53
CA SER A 271 -28.09 -10.19 4.90
C SER A 271 -26.93 -10.29 5.89
N VAL A 272 -25.96 -11.18 5.63
CA VAL A 272 -24.77 -11.38 6.47
C VAL A 272 -23.95 -10.10 6.63
N LEU A 273 -23.97 -9.19 5.67
CA LEU A 273 -23.27 -7.89 5.77
C LEU A 273 -23.94 -6.94 6.77
N PHE A 274 -25.26 -7.07 6.96
CA PHE A 274 -26.00 -6.28 7.95
C PHE A 274 -25.91 -6.87 9.36
N ASP A 275 -25.68 -8.18 9.47
CA ASP A 275 -25.45 -8.90 10.73
C ASP A 275 -23.96 -9.05 11.08
N HIS A 276 -23.04 -8.49 10.27
CA HIS A 276 -21.60 -8.67 10.41
C HIS A 276 -21.09 -8.20 11.80
N PRO A 277 -20.20 -8.97 12.46
CA PRO A 277 -19.80 -8.70 13.85
C PRO A 277 -19.02 -7.40 14.04
N SER A 278 -18.33 -6.92 13.01
CA SER A 278 -17.39 -5.80 13.10
C SER A 278 -17.54 -4.73 12.01
N LEU A 279 -18.40 -4.92 11.01
CA LEU A 279 -18.43 -4.06 9.82
C LEU A 279 -19.04 -2.70 10.19
N GLN A 280 -18.28 -1.63 9.94
CA GLN A 280 -18.65 -0.25 10.29
C GLN A 280 -18.98 0.58 9.06
N GLN A 281 -18.25 0.37 7.96
CA GLN A 281 -18.47 1.09 6.71
C GLN A 281 -18.63 0.10 5.56
N LEU A 282 -19.75 0.24 4.84
CA LEU A 282 -20.06 -0.55 3.66
C LEU A 282 -20.40 0.37 2.50
N THR A 283 -19.56 0.34 1.46
CA THR A 283 -19.70 1.18 0.27
C THR A 283 -19.80 0.30 -0.96
N LEU A 284 -20.98 0.29 -1.57
CA LEU A 284 -21.37 -0.54 -2.71
C LEU A 284 -21.95 0.30 -3.85
N SER A 285 -21.73 1.62 -3.84
CA SER A 285 -22.31 2.53 -4.82
C SER A 285 -21.80 2.27 -6.22
N HIS A 286 -22.54 2.70 -7.26
CA HIS A 286 -22.15 2.50 -8.66
C HIS A 286 -21.87 1.02 -9.01
N ASN A 287 -22.90 0.18 -8.86
CA ASN A 287 -22.91 -1.24 -9.21
C ASN A 287 -24.29 -1.62 -9.81
N ASN A 288 -24.56 -2.92 -9.97
CA ASN A 288 -25.80 -3.47 -10.52
C ASN A 288 -26.58 -4.33 -9.48
N PHE A 289 -26.48 -3.99 -8.18
CA PHE A 289 -27.24 -4.70 -7.14
C PHE A 289 -28.74 -4.49 -7.29
N THR A 290 -29.54 -5.52 -7.02
CA THR A 290 -30.97 -5.54 -7.37
C THR A 290 -31.93 -5.60 -6.18
N PHE A 291 -31.49 -6.10 -5.03
CA PHE A 291 -32.29 -6.11 -3.81
C PHE A 291 -31.41 -6.22 -2.55
N LEU A 292 -31.96 -5.76 -1.43
CA LEU A 292 -31.39 -5.92 -0.10
C LEU A 292 -32.02 -7.12 0.59
N GLN A 293 -31.20 -8.09 1.02
CA GLN A 293 -31.71 -9.19 1.83
C GLN A 293 -31.93 -8.74 3.28
N VAL A 294 -33.10 -9.07 3.82
CA VAL A 294 -33.46 -8.70 5.19
C VAL A 294 -32.74 -9.63 6.17
N PRO A 295 -31.97 -9.11 7.14
CA PRO A 295 -31.36 -9.92 8.19
C PRO A 295 -32.39 -10.54 9.13
N GLY A 296 -32.12 -11.74 9.62
CA GLY A 296 -33.00 -12.44 10.58
C GLY A 296 -33.13 -11.69 11.91
N THR A 297 -32.10 -10.92 12.28
CA THR A 297 -32.09 -10.03 13.46
C THR A 297 -32.82 -8.71 13.22
N VAL A 298 -33.30 -8.47 11.99
CA VAL A 298 -33.88 -7.18 11.56
C VAL A 298 -32.91 -6.01 11.75
N GLY A 299 -31.59 -6.28 11.73
CA GLY A 299 -30.53 -5.28 11.81
C GLY A 299 -30.18 -4.82 13.22
N LEU A 300 -30.78 -5.41 14.26
CA LEU A 300 -30.57 -5.00 15.66
C LEU A 300 -29.15 -5.24 16.17
N THR A 301 -28.43 -6.21 15.58
CA THR A 301 -27.04 -6.54 15.95
C THR A 301 -26.00 -5.76 15.15
N SER A 302 -26.44 -5.05 14.11
CA SER A 302 -25.56 -4.40 13.13
C SER A 302 -24.57 -3.44 13.78
N LYS A 303 -23.33 -3.47 13.30
CA LYS A 303 -22.28 -2.51 13.69
C LYS A 303 -22.11 -1.36 12.70
N LEU A 304 -22.84 -1.37 11.58
CA LEU A 304 -22.70 -0.39 10.52
C LEU A 304 -23.00 1.03 11.04
N ILE A 305 -22.08 1.93 10.72
CA ILE A 305 -22.15 3.37 10.95
C ILE A 305 -22.53 4.07 9.64
N ALA A 306 -21.91 3.65 8.53
CA ALA A 306 -22.14 4.19 7.20
C ALA A 306 -22.48 3.07 6.21
N PHE A 307 -23.57 3.27 5.46
CA PHE A 307 -23.97 2.40 4.36
C PHE A 307 -24.31 3.22 3.12
N ASP A 308 -23.58 2.97 2.03
CA ASP A 308 -23.83 3.56 0.72
C ASP A 308 -24.07 2.46 -0.31
N SER A 309 -25.27 2.42 -0.88
CA SER A 309 -25.58 1.61 -2.07
C SER A 309 -26.32 2.44 -3.13
N SER A 310 -25.97 3.72 -3.21
CA SER A 310 -26.44 4.63 -4.25
C SER A 310 -26.03 4.16 -5.66
N TYR A 311 -26.71 4.65 -6.69
CA TYR A 311 -26.40 4.31 -8.09
C TYR A 311 -26.34 2.81 -8.35
N ASN A 312 -27.44 2.13 -8.03
CA ASN A 312 -27.63 0.69 -8.23
C ASN A 312 -29.02 0.42 -8.86
N ASP A 313 -29.35 -0.86 -9.04
CA ASP A 313 -30.64 -1.32 -9.56
C ASP A 313 -31.60 -1.78 -8.45
N LEU A 314 -31.43 -1.34 -7.19
CA LEU A 314 -32.19 -1.86 -6.05
C LEU A 314 -33.68 -1.59 -6.21
N ARG A 315 -34.50 -2.64 -6.10
CA ARG A 315 -35.97 -2.59 -6.32
C ARG A 315 -36.76 -2.88 -5.04
N GLY A 316 -38.07 -2.67 -5.14
CA GLY A 316 -39.03 -2.95 -4.08
C GLY A 316 -39.29 -1.73 -3.20
N ILE A 317 -39.88 -1.95 -2.04
CA ILE A 317 -40.11 -0.89 -1.07
C ILE A 317 -38.84 -0.60 -0.25
N LEU A 318 -38.71 0.64 0.22
CA LEU A 318 -37.59 1.03 1.05
C LEU A 318 -37.57 0.22 2.37
N PRO A 319 -36.51 -0.57 2.68
CA PRO A 319 -36.54 -1.49 3.80
C PRO A 319 -36.51 -0.79 5.15
N SER A 320 -37.47 -1.07 6.02
CA SER A 320 -37.57 -0.42 7.33
C SER A 320 -36.54 -0.92 8.36
N PHE A 321 -35.93 -2.09 8.14
CA PHE A 321 -34.93 -2.66 9.04
C PHE A 321 -33.66 -1.81 9.14
N LEU A 322 -33.32 -1.03 8.10
CA LEU A 322 -32.21 -0.07 8.14
C LEU A 322 -32.40 0.98 9.25
N CYS A 323 -33.65 1.35 9.55
CA CYS A 323 -33.95 2.23 10.68
C CYS A 323 -33.73 1.55 12.04
N SER A 324 -33.81 0.22 12.12
CA SER A 324 -33.58 -0.53 13.37
C SER A 324 -32.10 -0.68 13.73
N MET A 325 -31.17 -0.38 12.82
CA MET A 325 -29.73 -0.51 13.05
C MET A 325 -29.23 0.52 14.07
N PRO A 326 -28.66 0.11 15.21
CA PRO A 326 -28.41 1.04 16.31
C PRO A 326 -27.32 2.08 16.00
N LYS A 327 -26.29 1.73 15.22
CA LYS A 327 -25.14 2.62 14.95
C LYS A 327 -25.21 3.39 13.63
N LEU A 328 -26.20 3.09 12.78
CA LEU A 328 -26.28 3.66 11.43
C LEU A 328 -26.64 5.15 11.48
N SER A 329 -25.66 6.00 11.16
CA SER A 329 -25.80 7.45 11.11
C SER A 329 -25.70 8.04 9.70
N ALA A 330 -25.06 7.34 8.76
CA ALA A 330 -24.97 7.75 7.36
C ALA A 330 -25.56 6.68 6.44
N LEU A 331 -26.56 7.07 5.66
CA LEU A 331 -27.25 6.19 4.72
C LEU A 331 -27.44 6.88 3.36
N SER A 332 -26.94 6.24 2.31
CA SER A 332 -27.16 6.66 0.92
C SER A 332 -27.75 5.52 0.09
N LEU A 333 -28.92 5.78 -0.49
CA LEU A 333 -29.71 4.87 -1.34
C LEU A 333 -30.21 5.57 -2.61
N GLU A 334 -29.72 6.78 -2.88
CA GLU A 334 -30.14 7.57 -4.03
C GLU A 334 -29.85 6.88 -5.37
N ASN A 335 -30.58 7.25 -6.42
CA ASN A 335 -30.42 6.70 -7.76
C ASN A 335 -30.55 5.16 -7.79
N ASN A 336 -31.63 4.67 -7.19
CA ASN A 336 -32.08 3.28 -7.25
C ASN A 336 -33.51 3.19 -7.83
N LYS A 337 -34.07 1.98 -7.89
CA LYS A 337 -35.40 1.67 -8.45
C LYS A 337 -36.42 1.33 -7.35
N PHE A 338 -36.30 1.94 -6.18
CA PHE A 338 -37.25 1.77 -5.09
C PHE A 338 -38.62 2.36 -5.47
N THR A 339 -39.69 1.71 -5.02
CA THR A 339 -41.08 2.12 -5.24
C THR A 339 -41.82 2.30 -3.91
N GLY A 340 -43.01 2.91 -3.98
CA GLY A 340 -43.83 3.17 -2.81
C GLY A 340 -43.39 4.40 -2.02
N MET A 341 -44.01 4.58 -0.85
CA MET A 341 -43.75 5.73 0.03
C MET A 341 -42.51 5.49 0.90
N ILE A 342 -41.82 6.57 1.28
CA ILE A 342 -40.77 6.53 2.30
C ILE A 342 -41.43 6.18 3.65
N PRO A 343 -41.04 5.09 4.32
CA PRO A 343 -41.59 4.74 5.63
C PRO A 343 -41.30 5.84 6.66
N THR A 344 -42.30 6.21 7.45
CA THR A 344 -42.19 7.25 8.50
C THR A 344 -41.09 6.97 9.53
N ARG A 345 -40.67 5.71 9.68
CA ARG A 345 -39.55 5.29 10.53
C ARG A 345 -38.23 5.99 10.18
N TYR A 346 -38.02 6.36 8.91
CA TYR A 346 -36.83 7.12 8.49
C TYR A 346 -36.84 8.52 9.11
N ALA A 347 -37.97 9.24 8.98
CA ALA A 347 -38.14 10.56 9.58
C ALA A 347 -38.04 10.51 11.12
N LEU A 348 -38.61 9.49 11.75
CA LEU A 348 -38.51 9.29 13.20
C LEU A 348 -37.05 9.09 13.64
N LYS A 349 -36.26 8.29 12.91
CA LYS A 349 -34.85 8.07 13.26
C LYS A 349 -33.99 9.33 13.12
N VAL A 350 -34.30 10.20 12.15
CA VAL A 350 -33.63 11.50 11.98
C VAL A 350 -33.98 12.45 13.14
N ALA A 351 -35.26 12.56 13.49
CA ALA A 351 -35.75 13.57 14.42
C ALA A 351 -35.64 13.16 15.91
N VAL A 352 -35.95 11.90 16.22
CA VAL A 352 -36.05 11.37 17.59
C VAL A 352 -35.51 9.94 17.63
N PRO A 353 -34.17 9.76 17.60
CA PRO A 353 -33.60 8.43 17.72
C PRO A 353 -33.93 7.80 19.09
N GLY A 354 -34.12 6.48 19.12
CA GLY A 354 -34.30 5.75 20.38
C GLY A 354 -33.07 5.90 21.29
N SER A 355 -33.23 5.71 22.61
CA SER A 355 -32.17 5.97 23.60
C SER A 355 -30.83 5.26 23.36
N ASN A 356 -30.83 4.14 22.63
CA ASN A 356 -29.64 3.36 22.25
C ASN A 356 -29.42 3.31 20.72
N SER A 357 -30.00 4.24 19.97
CA SER A 357 -29.83 4.38 18.53
C SER A 357 -29.18 5.73 18.21
N SER A 358 -28.27 5.73 17.26
CA SER A 358 -27.80 6.94 16.58
C SER A 358 -28.92 7.58 15.75
N SER A 359 -28.85 8.91 15.59
CA SER A 359 -29.65 9.63 14.59
C SER A 359 -29.03 9.42 13.21
N LEU A 360 -29.88 9.43 12.17
CA LEU A 360 -29.42 9.52 10.78
C LEU A 360 -29.01 10.96 10.47
N GLU A 361 -27.73 11.27 10.68
CA GLU A 361 -27.12 12.58 10.38
C GLU A 361 -27.03 12.86 8.89
N ARG A 362 -26.82 11.81 8.08
CA ARG A 362 -26.81 11.88 6.61
C ARG A 362 -27.77 10.85 6.05
N LEU A 363 -28.85 11.33 5.42
CA LEU A 363 -29.84 10.49 4.76
C LEU A 363 -30.06 10.97 3.32
N LEU A 364 -29.61 10.18 2.35
CA LEU A 364 -29.77 10.44 0.92
C LEU A 364 -30.60 9.32 0.31
N LEU A 365 -31.86 9.61 -0.03
CA LEU A 365 -32.78 8.63 -0.63
C LEU A 365 -33.10 8.94 -2.11
N GLY A 366 -32.48 9.98 -2.68
CA GLY A 366 -32.79 10.63 -3.97
C GLY A 366 -33.51 9.73 -4.98
N TRP A 367 -34.77 10.07 -5.27
CA TRP A 367 -35.58 9.35 -6.25
C TRP A 367 -35.13 9.68 -7.68
N GLY A 368 -35.04 8.63 -8.52
CA GLY A 368 -35.04 8.81 -9.97
C GLY A 368 -36.32 9.52 -10.41
N SER A 369 -36.23 10.27 -11.50
CA SER A 369 -37.17 11.27 -12.03
C SER A 369 -38.62 10.82 -12.35
N GLU A 370 -39.14 9.73 -11.78
CA GLU A 370 -40.44 9.15 -12.17
C GLU A 370 -41.50 9.05 -11.06
N VAL A 371 -41.28 9.64 -9.86
CA VAL A 371 -42.34 9.67 -8.83
C VAL A 371 -42.90 11.09 -8.66
N ILE A 372 -44.02 11.32 -9.34
CA ILE A 372 -44.98 12.37 -9.04
C ILE A 372 -45.77 11.94 -7.80
N GLY A 373 -45.77 12.74 -6.72
CA GLY A 373 -46.85 12.70 -5.73
C GLY A 373 -46.47 12.96 -4.27
N GLY A 374 -46.66 14.22 -3.85
CA GLY A 374 -47.35 14.61 -2.61
C GLY A 374 -46.74 14.20 -1.27
N LEU A 375 -46.15 15.19 -0.59
CA LEU A 375 -46.11 15.24 0.87
C LEU A 375 -47.53 15.40 1.46
#